data_AF-A0A7I8DDF8-F1
#
_entry.id   AF-A0A7I8DDF8-F1
#
_cell.length_a   1.000
_cell.length_b   1.000
_cell.length_c   1.000
_cell.angle_alpha   90.00
_cell.angle_beta   90.00
_cell.angle_gamma   90.00
#
_symmetry.space_group_name_H-M   'P 1'
#
loop_
_entity.id
_entity.type
_entity.pdbx_description
1 polymer ?
#
loop_
_entity_poly.entity_id
_entity_poly.type
_entity_poly.pdbx_seq_one_letter_code
_entity_poly.pdbx_strand_id
1 'polypeptide(L)'
;MHADWRGEYGTGILQVHNGECDDGQEAGVSCIFANLGSDHPAIIESWAQAQLENKELPQIIICPHEMAALSAAHGYAQVTGKPQAVFVHVECGTQNLGGSIHNAAKRRVPVLIFAGTSPHTQEGELTGSRNEHIHWIQDVFDQRG
;
A
#
# COMPACT_ATOMS: atom_id res chain seq x y z
N MET A 1 -11.30 4.89 17.55
CA MET A 1 -12.53 5.21 16.80
C MET A 1 -12.97 3.93 16.12
N HIS A 2 -14.27 3.63 16.09
CA HIS A 2 -14.82 2.34 15.71
C HIS A 2 -14.97 2.28 14.18
N ALA A 3 -14.21 1.43 13.48
CA ALA A 3 -14.47 1.15 12.07
C ALA A 3 -15.63 0.15 11.99
N ASP A 4 -16.78 0.61 11.51
CA ASP A 4 -17.96 -0.22 11.24
C ASP A 4 -17.81 -0.89 9.87
N TRP A 5 -17.55 -2.20 9.88
CA TRP A 5 -17.32 -3.05 8.71
C TRP A 5 -18.61 -3.66 8.14
N ARG A 6 -19.78 -3.09 8.44
CA ARG A 6 -21.06 -3.50 7.85
C ARG A 6 -21.41 -2.64 6.64
N GLY A 7 -20.68 -2.82 5.55
CA GLY A 7 -20.98 -2.19 4.26
C GLY A 7 -20.14 -2.74 3.11
N GLU A 8 -20.74 -3.66 2.34
CA GLU A 8 -20.53 -3.90 0.89
C GLU A 8 -19.08 -4.02 0.33
N TYR A 9 -18.70 -5.26 0.00
CA TYR A 9 -17.89 -5.67 -1.16
C TYR A 9 -16.97 -4.61 -1.84
N GLY A 10 -15.74 -4.38 -1.36
CA GLY A 10 -14.84 -3.37 -1.94
C GLY A 10 -13.41 -3.84 -2.24
N THR A 11 -12.99 -3.77 -3.51
CA THR A 11 -11.58 -3.59 -3.89
C THR A 11 -11.31 -2.10 -3.76
N GLY A 12 -10.52 -1.68 -2.76
CA GLY A 12 -10.27 -0.27 -2.45
C GLY A 12 -8.79 0.07 -2.52
N ILE A 13 -8.47 1.27 -3.02
CA ILE A 13 -7.14 1.87 -2.87
C ILE A 13 -7.17 2.68 -1.59
N LEU A 14 -6.42 2.27 -0.58
CA LEU A 14 -6.22 3.00 0.66
C LEU A 14 -4.91 3.79 0.56
N GLN A 15 -4.94 5.06 0.92
CA GLN A 15 -3.73 5.85 0.98
C GLN A 15 -3.05 5.64 2.33
N VAL A 16 -1.73 5.43 2.33
CA VAL A 16 -0.98 5.36 3.57
C VAL A 16 -0.56 6.77 3.96
N HIS A 17 -1.06 7.24 5.10
CA HIS A 17 -0.56 8.41 5.79
C HIS A 17 -0.02 7.95 7.15
N ASN A 18 1.25 8.23 7.44
CA ASN A 18 1.86 8.02 8.76
C ASN A 18 1.94 6.58 9.30
N GLY A 19 2.51 5.65 8.53
CA GLY A 19 3.25 4.50 9.10
C GLY A 19 2.49 3.46 9.94
N GLU A 20 1.17 3.54 10.06
CA GLU A 20 0.36 2.57 10.84
C GLU A 20 0.22 1.25 10.06
N CYS A 21 0.94 0.23 10.53
CA CYS A 21 1.00 -1.11 9.92
C CYS A 21 0.06 -2.13 10.62
N ASP A 22 -0.55 -1.74 11.75
CA ASP A 22 -1.29 -2.64 12.63
C ASP A 22 -2.62 -3.11 11.99
N ASP A 23 -3.25 -2.28 11.16
CA ASP A 23 -4.54 -2.55 10.50
C ASP A 23 -4.53 -3.79 9.58
N GLY A 24 -3.39 -4.10 8.96
CA GLY A 24 -3.26 -5.23 8.03
C GLY A 24 -3.34 -6.59 8.71
N GLN A 25 -2.83 -6.70 9.94
CA GLN A 25 -2.87 -7.95 10.70
C GLN A 25 -4.27 -8.26 11.22
N GLU A 26 -4.99 -7.24 11.69
CA GLU A 26 -6.39 -7.37 12.06
C GLU A 26 -7.27 -7.78 10.86
N ALA A 27 -6.92 -7.34 9.65
CA ALA A 27 -7.56 -7.76 8.41
C ALA A 27 -7.19 -9.19 7.95
N GLY A 28 -6.31 -9.91 8.67
CA GLY A 28 -5.90 -11.27 8.34
C GLY A 28 -4.93 -11.36 7.16
N VAL A 29 -4.23 -10.27 6.83
CA VAL A 29 -3.23 -10.23 5.76
C VAL A 29 -1.98 -11.00 6.19
N SER A 30 -1.63 -12.03 5.43
CA SER A 30 -0.42 -12.83 5.67
C SER A 30 0.81 -12.33 4.93
N CYS A 31 0.62 -11.75 3.74
CA CYS A 31 1.71 -11.24 2.91
C CYS A 31 1.39 -9.85 2.34
N ILE A 32 2.45 -9.05 2.21
CA ILE A 32 2.43 -7.76 1.51
C ILE A 32 3.30 -7.87 0.26
N PHE A 33 2.71 -7.64 -0.91
CA PHE A 33 3.44 -7.59 -2.18
C PHE A 33 3.78 -6.13 -2.49
N ALA A 34 5.06 -5.79 -2.50
CA ALA A 34 5.47 -4.39 -2.46
C ALA A 34 6.39 -4.01 -3.62
N ASN A 35 6.01 -2.94 -4.32
CA ASN A 35 6.89 -2.18 -5.21
C ASN A 35 7.11 -0.80 -4.57
N LEU A 36 8.17 -0.70 -3.77
CA LEU A 36 8.45 0.45 -2.91
C LEU A 36 9.22 1.54 -3.69
N GLY A 37 8.97 2.80 -3.30
CA GLY A 37 9.58 4.00 -3.88
C GLY A 37 10.02 5.01 -2.81
N SER A 38 10.40 6.21 -3.25
CA SER A 38 10.86 7.32 -2.40
C SER A 38 9.82 7.87 -1.42
N ASP A 39 8.56 7.50 -1.62
CA ASP A 39 7.36 7.79 -0.83
C ASP A 39 7.12 6.78 0.32
N HIS A 40 7.89 5.69 0.37
CA HIS A 40 7.77 4.64 1.39
C HIS A 40 8.78 4.63 2.57
N PRO A 41 9.74 5.58 2.76
CA PRO A 41 10.70 5.52 3.87
C PRO A 41 10.06 5.34 5.25
N ALA A 42 8.98 6.06 5.56
CA ALA A 42 8.31 5.98 6.86
C ALA A 42 7.79 4.57 7.17
N ILE A 43 7.26 3.87 6.16
CA ILE A 43 6.78 2.49 6.30
C ILE A 43 7.97 1.54 6.49
N ILE A 44 9.06 1.72 5.75
CA ILE A 44 10.26 0.89 5.88
C ILE A 44 10.87 1.05 7.27
N GLU A 45 10.95 2.28 7.77
CA GLU A 45 11.46 2.59 9.11
C GLU A 45 10.57 2.00 10.21
N SER A 46 9.25 2.17 10.12
CA SER A 46 8.33 1.58 11.10
C SER A 46 8.40 0.06 11.09
N TRP A 47 8.55 -0.56 9.92
CA TRP A 47 8.73 -2.00 9.78
C TRP A 47 10.02 -2.50 10.41
N ALA A 48 11.13 -1.83 10.13
CA ALA A 48 12.43 -2.17 10.69
C ALA A 48 12.43 -2.03 12.21
N GLN A 49 11.77 -1.02 12.74
CA GLN A 49 11.60 -0.86 14.18
C GLN A 49 10.78 -2.02 14.74
N ALA A 50 9.62 -2.33 14.17
CA ALA A 50 8.74 -3.39 14.66
C ALA A 50 9.44 -4.77 14.67
N GLN A 51 10.35 -5.02 13.74
CA GLN A 51 11.21 -6.20 13.74
C GLN A 51 12.16 -6.23 14.96
N LEU A 52 12.76 -5.11 15.34
CA LEU A 52 13.60 -5.01 16.54
C LEU A 52 12.80 -5.23 17.83
N GLU A 53 11.52 -4.85 17.83
CA GLU A 53 10.58 -5.10 18.92
C GLU A 53 10.04 -6.53 18.96
N ASN A 54 10.44 -7.40 18.02
CA ASN A 54 9.94 -8.77 17.86
C ASN A 54 8.41 -8.84 17.71
N LYS A 55 7.80 -7.83 17.08
CA LYS A 55 6.39 -7.90 16.69
C LYS A 55 6.22 -8.96 15.60
N GLU A 56 5.12 -9.70 15.67
CA GLU A 56 4.70 -10.48 14.51
C GLU A 56 4.37 -9.51 13.38
N LEU A 57 4.83 -9.77 12.17
CA LEU A 57 4.63 -8.91 11.02
C LEU A 57 4.27 -9.77 9.80
N PRO A 58 3.42 -9.27 8.87
CA PRO A 58 3.20 -9.93 7.60
C PRO A 58 4.50 -10.17 6.83
N GLN A 59 4.56 -11.15 5.93
CA GLN A 59 5.74 -11.31 5.09
C GLN A 59 5.73 -10.28 3.95
N ILE A 60 6.78 -9.46 3.83
CA ILE A 60 6.97 -8.60 2.65
C ILE A 60 7.62 -9.38 1.52
N ILE A 61 7.04 -9.30 0.33
CA ILE A 61 7.55 -9.83 -0.93
C ILE A 61 7.80 -8.65 -1.87
N ILE A 62 9.07 -8.35 -2.11
CA ILE A 62 9.47 -7.28 -3.03
C ILE A 62 9.20 -7.70 -4.47
N CYS A 63 8.49 -6.85 -5.18
CA CYS A 63 8.12 -7.02 -6.57
C CYS A 63 8.70 -5.85 -7.38
N PRO A 64 9.40 -6.09 -8.50
CA PRO A 64 10.04 -5.03 -9.28
C PRO A 64 9.08 -4.23 -10.16
N HIS A 65 7.77 -4.55 -10.13
CA HIS A 65 6.74 -3.88 -10.90
C HIS A 65 5.38 -4.05 -10.20
N GLU A 66 4.57 -2.99 -10.19
CA GLU A 66 3.23 -2.92 -9.59
C GLU A 66 2.27 -3.96 -10.18
N MET A 67 2.31 -4.18 -11.50
CA MET A 67 1.51 -5.22 -12.16
C MET A 67 1.85 -6.61 -11.63
N ALA A 68 3.14 -6.89 -11.41
CA ALA A 68 3.58 -8.17 -10.85
C ALA A 68 3.15 -8.31 -9.38
N ALA A 69 3.25 -7.23 -8.60
CA ALA A 69 2.84 -7.20 -7.20
C ALA A 69 1.35 -7.55 -7.05
N LEU A 70 0.46 -6.86 -7.77
CA LEU A 70 -0.98 -7.12 -7.68
C LEU A 70 -1.37 -8.47 -8.29
N SER A 71 -0.69 -8.92 -9.35
CA SER A 71 -0.95 -10.24 -9.95
C SER A 71 -0.56 -11.38 -9.01
N ALA A 72 0.56 -11.25 -8.29
CA ALA A 72 0.99 -12.23 -7.30
C ALA A 72 0.03 -12.27 -6.10
N ALA A 73 -0.36 -11.11 -5.57
CA ALA A 73 -1.37 -11.00 -4.52
C ALA A 73 -2.70 -11.62 -4.94
N HIS A 74 -3.13 -11.35 -6.17
CA HIS A 74 -4.34 -11.91 -6.75
C HIS A 74 -4.31 -13.45 -6.78
N GLY A 75 -3.22 -14.04 -7.27
CA GLY A 75 -3.03 -15.49 -7.32
C GLY A 75 -2.98 -16.11 -5.92
N TYR A 76 -2.24 -15.49 -5.01
CA TYR A 76 -2.11 -15.96 -3.63
C TYR A 76 -3.47 -15.98 -2.91
N ALA A 77 -4.25 -14.90 -3.04
CA ALA A 77 -5.58 -14.82 -2.47
C ALA A 77 -6.52 -15.90 -3.02
N GLN A 78 -6.43 -16.23 -4.32
CA GLN A 78 -7.23 -17.30 -4.92
C GLN A 78 -6.87 -18.69 -4.43
N VAL A 79 -5.59 -18.97 -4.21
CA VAL A 79 -5.13 -20.28 -3.75
C VAL A 79 -5.43 -20.47 -2.26
N THR A 80 -5.22 -19.43 -1.45
CA THR A 80 -5.28 -19.53 0.01
C THR A 80 -6.62 -19.13 0.62
N GLY A 81 -7.44 -18.37 -0.11
CA GLY A 81 -8.65 -17.74 0.41
C GLY A 81 -8.38 -16.60 1.39
N LYS A 82 -7.13 -16.17 1.57
CA LYS A 82 -6.74 -15.11 2.51
C LYS A 82 -6.56 -13.76 1.81
N PRO A 83 -7.00 -12.64 2.43
CA PRO A 83 -6.76 -11.31 1.88
C PRO A 83 -5.27 -11.00 1.84
N GLN A 84 -4.85 -10.22 0.83
CA GLN A 84 -3.46 -9.78 0.66
C GLN A 84 -3.39 -8.26 0.59
N ALA A 85 -2.26 -7.69 1.00
CA ALA A 85 -1.97 -6.27 0.80
C ALA A 85 -0.96 -6.08 -0.33
N VAL A 86 -1.09 -4.97 -1.05
CA VAL A 86 -0.20 -4.58 -2.15
C VAL A 86 0.23 -3.15 -1.96
N PHE A 87 1.53 -2.89 -1.94
CA PHE A 87 2.09 -1.54 -1.83
C PHE A 87 2.64 -1.14 -3.19
N VAL A 88 2.25 0.03 -3.69
CA VAL A 88 2.68 0.56 -4.99
C VAL A 88 3.08 2.01 -4.90
N HIS A 89 3.92 2.41 -5.86
CA HIS A 89 4.39 3.77 -5.99
C HIS A 89 3.25 4.75 -6.32
N VAL A 90 3.41 6.00 -5.92
CA VAL A 90 2.58 7.14 -6.32
C VAL A 90 2.53 7.31 -7.86
N GLU A 91 1.53 8.04 -8.37
CA GLU A 91 1.40 8.48 -9.77
C GLU A 91 1.46 7.32 -10.78
N CYS A 92 2.52 7.22 -11.59
CA CYS A 92 2.65 6.25 -12.67
C CYS A 92 2.68 4.82 -12.14
N GLY A 93 3.19 4.61 -10.92
CA GLY A 93 3.12 3.29 -10.28
C GLY A 93 1.67 2.88 -10.01
N THR A 94 0.85 3.80 -9.53
CA THR A 94 -0.59 3.55 -9.33
C THR A 94 -1.30 3.35 -10.67
N GLN A 95 -0.98 4.15 -11.70
CA GLN A 95 -1.54 3.98 -13.04
C GLN A 95 -1.19 2.61 -13.66
N ASN A 96 0.02 2.09 -13.41
CA ASN A 96 0.48 0.78 -13.89
C ASN A 96 -0.39 -0.38 -13.36
N LEU A 97 -1.19 -0.18 -12.32
CA LEU A 97 -2.11 -1.19 -11.80
C LEU A 97 -3.41 -1.35 -12.60
N GLY A 98 -3.73 -0.48 -13.56
CA GLY A 98 -5.06 -0.42 -14.16
C GLY A 98 -5.60 -1.78 -14.65
N GLY A 99 -4.77 -2.54 -15.37
CA GLY A 99 -5.15 -3.87 -15.85
C GLY A 99 -5.34 -4.92 -14.75
N SER A 100 -4.47 -4.92 -13.72
CA SER A 100 -4.55 -5.87 -12.61
C SER A 100 -5.70 -5.55 -11.65
N ILE A 101 -6.00 -4.27 -11.43
CA ILE A 101 -7.20 -3.82 -10.69
C ILE A 101 -8.46 -4.31 -11.38
N HIS A 102 -8.57 -4.15 -12.70
CA HIS A 102 -9.70 -4.66 -13.46
C HIS A 102 -9.92 -6.17 -13.20
N ASN A 103 -8.85 -6.96 -13.28
CA ASN A 103 -8.91 -8.40 -13.05
C ASN A 103 -9.32 -8.74 -11.62
N ALA A 104 -8.72 -8.08 -10.61
CA ALA A 104 -9.05 -8.28 -9.21
C ALA A 104 -10.53 -7.96 -8.93
N ALA A 105 -11.03 -6.84 -9.46
CA ALA A 105 -12.43 -6.42 -9.32
C ALA A 105 -13.39 -7.41 -9.99
N LYS A 106 -13.12 -7.83 -11.23
CA LYS A 106 -13.97 -8.81 -11.95
C LYS A 106 -14.03 -10.17 -11.28
N ARG A 107 -12.92 -10.60 -10.68
CA ARG A 107 -12.81 -11.86 -9.92
C ARG A 107 -13.22 -11.73 -8.45
N ARG A 108 -13.57 -10.53 -7.99
CA ARG A 108 -13.89 -10.21 -6.57
C ARG A 108 -12.81 -10.71 -5.61
N VAL A 109 -11.55 -10.50 -5.97
CA VAL A 109 -10.43 -10.97 -5.16
C VAL A 109 -10.21 -10.02 -3.98
N PRO A 110 -10.07 -10.53 -2.74
CA PRO A 110 -9.85 -9.68 -1.57
C PRO A 110 -8.38 -9.20 -1.54
N VAL A 111 -8.15 -8.02 -2.09
CA VAL A 111 -6.85 -7.34 -2.08
C VAL A 111 -7.00 -5.92 -1.58
N LEU A 112 -6.12 -5.53 -0.65
CA LEU A 112 -5.97 -4.15 -0.18
C LEU A 112 -4.83 -3.50 -0.95
N ILE A 113 -5.10 -2.39 -1.63
CA ILE A 113 -4.10 -1.71 -2.44
C ILE A 113 -3.71 -0.43 -1.73
N PHE A 114 -2.44 -0.28 -1.45
CA PHE A 114 -1.84 0.88 -0.79
C PHE A 114 -0.99 1.63 -1.80
N ALA A 115 -1.43 2.82 -2.17
CA ALA A 115 -0.66 3.72 -3.01
C ALA A 115 0.05 4.74 -2.12
N GLY A 116 1.36 4.88 -2.30
CA GLY A 116 2.09 5.93 -1.60
C GLY A 116 1.74 7.32 -2.14
N THR A 117 2.16 8.34 -1.38
CA THR A 117 1.81 9.74 -1.65
C THR A 117 3.01 10.64 -1.42
N SER A 118 3.11 11.72 -2.21
CA SER A 118 4.12 12.75 -1.95
C SER A 118 3.87 13.43 -0.60
N PRO A 119 4.93 13.83 0.12
CA PRO A 119 4.77 14.58 1.36
C PRO A 119 3.92 15.83 1.19
N HIS A 120 3.13 16.14 2.22
CA HIS A 120 2.19 17.26 2.18
C HIS A 120 2.83 18.61 2.54
N THR A 121 3.83 18.61 3.41
CA THR A 121 4.54 19.81 3.89
C THR A 121 5.83 20.05 3.09
N GLN A 122 6.29 21.30 3.02
CA GLN A 122 7.33 21.72 2.06
C GLN A 122 8.49 22.51 2.70
N GLU A 123 8.22 23.32 3.71
CA GLU A 123 9.18 24.21 4.35
C GLU A 123 9.76 23.62 5.65
N GLY A 124 9.73 22.29 5.80
CA GLY A 124 10.21 21.61 7.00
C GLY A 124 9.28 21.76 8.21
N GLU A 125 8.00 22.05 7.98
CA GLU A 125 7.01 22.25 9.05
C GLU A 125 6.79 20.98 9.87
N LEU A 126 6.93 19.82 9.23
CA LEU A 126 6.81 18.50 9.84
C LEU A 126 7.96 17.59 9.41
N THR A 127 8.26 16.58 10.24
CA THR A 127 9.15 15.48 9.87
C THR A 127 8.64 14.80 8.60
N GLY A 128 9.53 14.57 7.64
CA GLY A 128 9.17 13.98 6.35
C GLY A 128 8.64 15.00 5.33
N SER A 129 8.78 16.31 5.56
CA SER A 129 8.52 17.34 4.54
C SER A 129 9.31 17.10 3.26
N ARG A 130 8.82 17.65 2.13
CA ARG A 130 9.49 17.50 0.83
C ARG A 130 10.94 17.97 0.90
N ASN A 131 11.84 17.10 0.48
CA ASN A 131 13.27 17.38 0.38
C ASN A 131 13.86 17.01 -1.00
N GLU A 132 13.17 16.20 -1.79
CA GLU A 132 13.59 15.78 -3.12
C GLU A 132 12.68 16.34 -4.22
N HIS A 133 13.29 16.81 -5.31
CA HIS A 133 12.59 17.45 -6.43
C HIS A 133 11.45 16.59 -7.01
N ILE A 134 11.59 15.26 -6.95
CA ILE A 134 10.62 14.31 -7.47
C ILE A 134 9.26 14.40 -6.76
N HIS A 135 9.22 14.84 -5.49
CA HIS A 135 7.98 14.95 -4.72
C HIS A 135 6.99 15.95 -5.31
N TRP A 136 7.45 16.98 -6.01
CA TRP A 136 6.56 17.94 -6.68
C TRP A 136 6.04 17.43 -8.03
N ILE A 137 6.84 16.62 -8.73
CA ILE A 137 6.46 16.07 -10.04
C ILE A 137 5.46 14.94 -9.89
N GLN A 138 5.60 14.13 -8.84
CA GLN A 138 4.75 12.97 -8.60
C GLN A 138 3.53 13.26 -7.73
N ASP A 139 3.33 14.51 -7.30
CA ASP A 139 2.15 14.89 -6.52
C ASP A 139 0.94 15.10 -7.43
N VAL A 140 0.06 14.09 -7.46
CA VAL A 140 -1.17 14.10 -8.26
C VAL A 140 -2.32 14.61 -7.39
N PHE A 141 -2.94 15.71 -7.83
CA PHE A 141 -3.98 16.43 -7.08
C PHE A 141 -5.15 15.54 -6.62
N ASP A 142 -5.62 14.63 -7.47
CA ASP A 142 -6.82 13.82 -7.27
C ASP A 142 -6.53 12.34 -6.97
N GLN A 143 -5.28 11.93 -6.76
CA GLN A 143 -4.97 10.54 -6.42
C GLN A 143 -5.60 10.10 -5.09
N ARG A 144 -6.00 11.05 -4.25
CA ARG A 144 -6.63 10.83 -2.94
C ARG A 144 -8.14 10.58 -3.00
N GLY A 145 -8.78 10.86 -4.13
CA GLY A 145 -10.25 10.85 -4.29
C GLY A 145 -10.88 12.19 -3.98
#